data_AF-A0A1G6I742-F1
#
_entry.id   AF-A0A1G6I742-F1
#
_cell.length_a   1.000
_cell.length_b   1.000
_cell.length_c   1.000
_cell.angle_alpha   90.00
_cell.angle_beta   90.00
_cell.angle_gamma   90.00
#
_symmetry.space_group_name_H-M   'P 1'
#
loop_
_entity.id
_entity.type
_entity.pdbx_description
1 polymer ?
#
loop_
_entity_poly.entity_id
_entity_poly.type
_entity_poly.pdbx_seq_one_letter_code
_entity_poly.pdbx_strand_id
1 'polypeptide(L)' 'MLTDRELSALKPKDKAFKVSDRDGMYVAVLPTGTISFRYDYRLNGRRETPAIGRYDVDLARKQARDPDALEFGMSA' A
#
# COMPACT_ATOMS: atom_id res chain seq x y z
N MET A 1 -12.33 -2.39 4.16
CA MET A 1 -10.92 -2.07 4.38
C MET A 1 -10.16 -3.38 4.36
N LEU A 2 -9.09 -3.46 3.58
CA LEU A 2 -8.25 -4.63 3.42
C LEU A 2 -7.49 -4.91 4.71
N THR A 3 -7.42 -6.19 5.03
CA THR A 3 -6.71 -6.73 6.18
C THR A 3 -5.41 -7.39 5.75
N ASP A 4 -4.47 -7.55 6.70
CA ASP A 4 -3.23 -8.29 6.48
C ASP A 4 -3.48 -9.70 5.91
N ARG A 5 -4.52 -10.39 6.40
CA ARG A 5 -4.94 -11.70 5.92
C ARG A 5 -5.38 -11.66 4.45
N GLU A 6 -6.15 -10.65 4.05
CA GLU A 6 -6.58 -10.51 2.65
C GLU A 6 -5.40 -10.19 1.74
N LEU A 7 -4.51 -9.28 2.17
CA LEU A 7 -3.31 -8.89 1.42
C LEU A 7 -2.34 -10.05 1.21
N SER A 8 -2.06 -10.81 2.27
CA SER A 8 -1.19 -11.99 2.21
C SER A 8 -1.76 -13.13 1.37
N ALA A 9 -3.08 -13.16 1.14
CA ALA A 9 -3.73 -14.14 0.28
C ALA A 9 -3.71 -13.76 -1.22
N LEU A 10 -3.36 -12.52 -1.56
CA LEU A 10 -3.31 -12.06 -2.95
C LEU A 10 -2.17 -12.73 -3.70
N LYS A 11 -2.50 -13.36 -4.83
CA LYS A 11 -1.53 -14.01 -5.72
C LYS A 11 -1.30 -13.18 -6.98
N PRO A 12 -0.06 -13.13 -7.50
CA PRO A 12 0.22 -12.53 -8.80
C PRO A 12 -0.58 -13.22 -9.90
N LYS A 13 -0.90 -12.47 -10.95
CA LYS A 13 -1.56 -12.96 -12.16
C LYS A 13 -0.76 -12.51 -13.38
N ASP A 14 -1.13 -12.99 -14.56
CA ASP A 14 -0.48 -12.63 -15.84
C ASP A 14 -0.51 -11.13 -16.13
N LYS A 15 -1.48 -10.40 -15.55
CA LYS A 15 -1.61 -8.95 -15.68
C LYS A 15 -1.81 -8.31 -14.32
N ALA A 16 -1.32 -7.07 -14.19
CA ALA A 16 -1.53 -6.28 -12.99
C ALA A 16 -3.03 -6.06 -12.77
N PHE A 17 -3.47 -6.15 -11.51
CA PHE A 17 -4.86 -5.92 -11.14
C PHE A 17 -4.97 -5.08 -9.88
N LYS A 18 -6.13 -4.44 -9.72
CA LYS A 18 -6.46 -3.60 -8.58
C LYS A 18 -7.38 -4.33 -7.62
N VAL A 19 -7.14 -4.19 -6.33
CA VAL A 19 -8.06 -4.59 -5.26
C VAL A 19 -8.41 -3.32 -4.50
N SER A 20 -9.67 -2.90 -4.58
CA SER A 20 -10.14 -1.68 -3.92
C SER A 20 -10.08 -1.84 -2.41
N ASP A 21 -9.67 -0.76 -1.74
CA ASP A 21 -9.75 -0.63 -0.30
C ASP A 21 -10.90 0.34 0.06
N ARG A 22 -10.61 1.54 0.58
CA ARG A 22 -11.59 2.61 0.88
C ARG A 22 -11.10 3.98 0.43
N ASP A 23 -12.02 4.92 0.25
CA ASP A 23 -11.72 6.36 0.05
C ASP A 23 -10.76 6.66 -1.12
N GLY A 24 -10.77 5.83 -2.17
CA GLY A 24 -9.84 5.97 -3.30
C GLY A 24 -8.51 5.23 -3.11
N MET A 25 -8.25 4.66 -1.94
CA MET A 25 -7.16 3.71 -1.74
C MET A 25 -7.46 2.39 -2.47
N TYR A 26 -6.45 1.84 -3.10
CA TYR A 26 -6.47 0.48 -3.63
C TYR A 26 -5.06 -0.11 -3.60
N VAL A 27 -5.00 -1.42 -3.73
CA VAL A 27 -3.74 -2.15 -3.89
C VAL A 27 -3.58 -2.59 -5.33
N ALA A 28 -2.43 -2.28 -5.93
CA ALA A 28 -2.00 -2.82 -7.21
C ALA A 28 -1.15 -4.06 -6.98
N VAL A 29 -1.60 -5.21 -7.47
CA VAL A 29 -0.84 -6.46 -7.49
C VAL A 29 -0.21 -6.61 -8.87
N LEU A 30 1.12 -6.58 -8.92
CA LEU A 30 1.87 -6.73 -10.17
C LEU A 30 2.14 -8.22 -10.47
N PRO A 31 2.37 -8.60 -11.73
CA PRO A 31 2.80 -9.97 -12.08
C PRO A 31 4.09 -10.41 -11.38
N THR A 32 4.95 -9.46 -11.00
CA THR A 32 6.16 -9.69 -10.20
C THR A 32 5.88 -10.08 -8.75
N GLY A 33 4.62 -10.03 -8.31
CA GLY A 33 4.20 -10.22 -6.93
C GLY A 33 4.41 -9.03 -6.01
N THR A 34 4.83 -7.90 -6.55
CA THR A 34 4.79 -6.63 -5.80
C THR A 34 3.33 -6.25 -5.53
N ILE A 35 3.02 -6.03 -4.27
CA ILE A 35 1.74 -5.52 -3.78
C ILE A 35 1.98 -4.06 -3.34
N SER A 36 1.38 -3.09 -4.02
CA SER A 36 1.62 -1.66 -3.77
C SER A 36 0.33 -0.92 -3.44
N PHE A 37 0.30 -0.23 -2.31
CA PHE A 37 -0.77 0.69 -1.94
C PHE A 37 -0.70 1.95 -2.79
N ARG A 38 -1.83 2.34 -3.36
CA ARG A 38 -1.98 3.52 -4.19
C ARG A 38 -3.24 4.27 -3.80
N TYR A 39 -3.15 5.60 -3.81
CA TYR A 39 -4.27 6.46 -3.46
C TYR A 39 -4.72 7.27 -4.67
N ASP A 40 -5.95 7.04 -5.10
CA ASP A 40 -6.55 7.68 -6.27
C ASP A 40 -7.39 8.88 -5.84
N TYR A 41 -6.89 10.09 -6.10
CA TYR A 41 -7.56 11.32 -5.69
C TYR A 41 -7.57 12.35 -6.80
N ARG A 42 -8.37 13.39 -6.61
CA ARG A 42 -8.35 14.59 -7.44
C ARG A 42 -8.00 15.80 -6.60
N LEU A 43 -7.05 16.59 -7.09
CA LEU A 43 -6.70 17.89 -6.53
C LEU A 43 -6.68 18.90 -7.68
N ASN A 44 -7.42 19.99 -7.53
CA ASN A 44 -7.54 21.05 -8.54
C ASN A 44 -7.93 20.50 -9.94
N GLY A 45 -8.87 19.54 -9.97
CA GLY A 45 -9.34 18.91 -11.21
C GLY A 45 -8.39 17.86 -11.82
N ARG A 46 -7.15 17.75 -11.34
CA ARG A 46 -6.17 16.77 -11.80
C ARG A 46 -6.26 15.49 -10.97
N ARG A 47 -6.32 14.34 -11.65
CA ARG A 47 -6.30 13.02 -11.01
C ARG A 47 -4.86 12.58 -10.77
N GLU A 48 -4.58 12.13 -9.55
CA GLU A 48 -3.28 11.62 -9.12
C GLU A 48 -3.44 10.24 -8.50
N THR A 49 -2.44 9.37 -8.73
CA THR A 49 -2.42 8.01 -8.17
C THR A 49 -1.05 7.65 -7.59
N PRO A 50 -0.52 8.40 -6.60
CA PRO A 50 0.77 8.09 -6.00
C PRO A 50 0.77 6.70 -5.34
N ALA A 51 1.94 6.06 -5.35
CA ALA A 51 2.20 4.90 -4.52
C ALA A 51 2.58 5.38 -3.11
N ILE A 52 1.88 4.87 -2.10
CA ILE A 52 2.14 5.20 -0.68
C ILE A 52 3.22 4.27 -0.11
N GLY A 53 3.16 2.99 -0.49
CA GLY A 53 4.10 2.00 0.01
C GLY A 53 3.92 0.65 -0.66
N ARG A 54 4.84 -0.25 -0.34
CA ARG A 54 4.75 -1.67 -0.71
C ARG A 54 4.34 -2.46 0.51
N TYR A 55 3.46 -3.42 0.31
CA TYR A 55 3.17 -4.42 1.33
C TYR A 55 4.30 -5.44 1.36
N ASP A 56 4.83 -5.68 2.55
CA ASP A 56 5.85 -6.66 2.84
C ASP A 56 5.34 -7.52 4.00
N VAL A 57 5.18 -8.81 3.74
CA VAL A 57 4.59 -9.75 4.71
C VAL A 57 5.47 -9.93 5.95
N ASP A 58 6.79 -9.82 5.80
CA ASP A 58 7.72 -9.96 6.92
C ASP A 58 7.71 -8.71 7.77
N LEU A 59 7.57 -7.52 7.17
CA LEU A 59 7.38 -6.28 7.91
C LEU A 59 6.01 -6.21 8.60
N ALA A 60 4.96 -6.68 7.94
CA ALA A 60 3.60 -6.64 8.48
C ALA A 60 3.42 -7.51 9.74
N ARG A 61 4.21 -8.60 9.84
CA ARG A 61 4.25 -9.48 11.01
C ARG A 61 5.14 -8.99 12.14
N LYS A 62 6.02 -8.01 11.89
CA LYS A 62 6.85 -7.43 12.95
C LYS A 62 5.98 -6.62 13.90
N GLN A 63 6.39 -6.61 15.16
CA GLN A 63 5.77 -5.77 16.15
C GLN A 63 5.87 -4.30 15.70
N ALA A 64 4.78 -3.55 15.87
CA ALA A 64 4.77 -2.14 15.54
C ALA A 64 5.93 -1.45 16.28
N ARG A 65 6.66 -0.60 15.57
CA ARG A 65 7.68 0.24 16.20
C ARG A 65 7.00 1.11 17.23
N ASP A 66 7.69 1.32 18.35
CA ASP A 66 7.28 2.32 19.33
C ASP A 66 7.10 3.67 18.60
N PRO A 67 5.96 4.36 18.74
CA PRO A 67 5.75 5.68 18.17
C PRO A 67 6.87 6.67 18.50
N ASP A 68 7.46 6.58 19.71
CA ASP A 68 8.53 7.47 20.16
C ASP A 68 9.88 7.15 19.49
N ALA A 69 10.01 5.96 18.88
CA ALA A 69 11.16 5.54 18.10
C ALA A 69 11.02 5.87 16.60
N LEU A 70 9.93 6.53 16.19
CA LEU A 70 9.76 6.97 14.81
C LEU A 70 10.55 8.26 14.58
N GLU A 71 11.74 8.15 13.99
CA GLU A 71 12.43 9.32 13.43
C GLU A 71 11.62 9.83 12.22
N PHE A 72 10.91 10.94 12.42
CA PHE A 72 10.34 11.70 11.32
C PHE A 72 11.49 12.42 10.62
N GLY A 73 11.76 12.08 9.36
CA GLY A 73 12.85 12.62 8.55
C GLY A 73 12.71 14.11 8.19
N MET A 74 12.49 14.97 9.18
CA MET A 74 12.74 16.40 9.12
C MET A 74 14.11 16.64 9.75
N SER A 75 15.17 16.43 8.96
CA SER A 75 16.45 17.05 9.28
C SER A 75 16.25 18.57 9.22
N ALA A 76 16.46 19.24 10.35
CA ALA A 76 16.48 20.70 10.44
C ALA A 76 17.59 21.31 9.57
#